data_AF-A0A3C0JEW2-F1
#
_entry.id   AF-A0A3C0JEW2-F1
#
_cell.length_a   1.000
_cell.length_b   1.000
_cell.length_c   1.000
_cell.angle_alpha   90.00
_cell.angle_beta   90.00
_cell.angle_gamma   90.00
#
_symmetry.space_group_name_H-M   'P 1'
#
loop_
_entity.id
_entity.type
_entity.pdbx_description
1 polymer ?
#
loop_
_entity_poly.entity_id
_entity_poly.type
_entity_poly.pdbx_seq_one_letter_code
_entity_poly.pdbx_strand_id
1 'polypeptide(L)' 'MNSVTVVGSFNVDHVWRCEALPAAGATIAGTYSTGPGGKGFNQAVAAVRAGAPTRFVCAL' A
#
# COMPACT_ATOMS: atom_id res chain seq x y z
N MET A 1 7.78 2.46 -26.91
CA MET A 1 7.21 1.95 -25.64
C MET A 1 6.56 3.12 -24.92
N ASN A 2 5.32 2.98 -24.45
CA ASN A 2 4.64 4.06 -23.72
C ASN A 2 5.07 4.03 -22.24
N SER A 3 5.30 5.20 -21.64
CA SER A 3 5.61 5.35 -20.22
C SER A 3 4.35 5.72 -19.43
N VAL A 4 4.34 5.36 -18.14
CA VAL A 4 3.25 5.67 -17.19
C VAL A 4 3.78 6.64 -16.14
N THR A 5 3.06 7.73 -15.88
CA THR A 5 3.30 8.58 -14.70
C THR A 5 2.12 8.46 -13.76
N VAL A 6 2.38 7.99 -12.53
CA VAL A 6 1.39 7.92 -11.46
C VAL A 6 1.61 9.07 -10.50
N VAL A 7 0.57 9.89 -10.29
CA VAL A 7 0.54 10.94 -9.27
C VAL A 7 -0.46 10.51 -8.21
N GLY A 8 -0.03 10.35 -6.97
CA GLY A 8 -0.96 9.88 -5.93
C GLY A 8 -0.33 9.67 -4.56
N SER A 9 -1.15 9.11 -3.66
CA SER A 9 -0.80 8.87 -2.26
C SER A 9 0.34 7.85 -2.10
N PHE A 10 1.23 8.14 -1.16
CA PHE A 10 2.10 7.17 -0.50
C PHE A 10 1.71 7.10 0.98
N ASN A 11 1.61 5.90 1.53
CA ASN A 11 1.38 5.69 2.96
C ASN A 11 2.45 4.75 3.52
N VAL A 12 2.67 4.83 4.83
CA VAL A 12 3.26 3.73 5.59
C VAL A 12 2.11 2.92 6.19
N ASP A 13 1.89 1.73 5.66
CA ASP A 13 0.79 0.89 6.11
C ASP A 13 1.21 0.15 7.39
N HIS A 14 0.32 0.15 8.38
CA HIS A 14 0.45 -0.62 9.61
C HIS A 14 -0.63 -1.70 9.61
N VAL A 15 -0.22 -2.96 9.59
CA VAL A 15 -1.13 -4.09 9.36
C VAL A 15 -0.99 -5.10 10.49
N TRP A 16 -2.11 -5.36 11.16
CA TRP A 16 -2.25 -6.47 12.11
C TRP A 16 -3.02 -7.61 11.47
N ARG A 17 -2.42 -8.80 11.46
CA ARG A 17 -3.13 -10.05 11.14
C ARG A 17 -3.65 -10.65 12.44
N CYS A 18 -4.96 -10.83 12.53
CA CYS A 18 -5.66 -11.42 13.67
C CYS A 18 -6.56 -12.56 13.17
N GLU A 19 -6.94 -13.50 14.05
CA GLU A 19 -7.85 -14.60 13.71
C GLU A 19 -9.25 -14.10 13.29
N ALA A 20 -9.68 -12.96 13.84
CA ALA A 20 -10.91 -12.27 13.50
C ALA A 20 -10.77 -10.74 13.72
N LEU A 21 -11.73 -9.96 13.19
CA LEU A 21 -11.84 -8.54 13.52
C LEU A 21 -12.32 -8.36 14.97
N PRO A 22 -11.79 -7.38 15.71
CA PRO A 22 -12.22 -7.13 17.08
C PRO A 22 -13.68 -6.65 17.11
N ALA A 23 -14.48 -7.19 18.03
CA ALA A 23 -15.77 -6.62 18.38
C ALA A 23 -15.60 -5.27 19.11
N ALA A 24 -16.66 -4.46 19.16
CA ALA A 24 -16.63 -3.19 19.89
C ALA A 24 -16.25 -3.43 21.38
N GLY A 25 -15.22 -2.72 21.85
CA GLY A 25 -14.71 -2.84 23.22
C GLY A 25 -13.75 -4.01 23.46
N ALA A 26 -13.55 -4.91 22.51
CA ALA A 26 -12.59 -6.02 22.65
C ALA A 26 -11.15 -5.57 22.41
N THR A 27 -10.20 -6.23 23.09
CA THR A 27 -8.77 -6.18 22.80
C THR A 27 -8.31 -7.57 22.43
N ILE A 28 -7.64 -7.72 21.28
CA ILE A 28 -7.17 -9.02 20.76
C ILE A 28 -5.69 -8.94 20.38
N ALA A 29 -4.99 -10.08 20.46
CA ALA A 29 -3.64 -10.20 19.95
C ALA A 29 -3.64 -10.32 18.41
N GLY A 30 -2.55 -9.88 17.79
CA GLY A 30 -2.33 -10.01 16.35
C GLY A 30 -0.86 -9.86 15.99
N THR A 31 -0.49 -10.39 14.84
CA THR A 31 0.87 -10.27 14.31
C THR A 31 1.00 -8.99 13.51
N TYR A 32 1.88 -8.10 13.96
CA TYR A 32 2.15 -6.83 13.31
C TYR A 32 3.09 -6.97 12.11
N SER A 33 2.82 -6.20 11.06
CA SER A 33 3.70 -5.98 9.92
C SER A 33 3.54 -4.56 9.39
N THR A 34 4.58 -4.03 8.75
CA THR A 34 4.56 -2.69 8.14
C THR A 34 5.29 -2.70 6.81
N GLY A 35 4.96 -1.72 5.97
CA GLY A 35 5.57 -1.54 4.66
C GLY A 35 4.96 -0.36 3.91
N PRO A 36 5.48 -0.06 2.71
CA PRO A 36 4.95 1.00 1.88
C PRO A 36 3.56 0.62 1.33
N GLY A 37 2.68 1.59 1.27
CA GLY A 37 1.31 1.44 0.78
C GLY A 37 0.76 2.74 0.21
N GLY A 38 -0.56 2.87 0.25
CA GLY A 38 -1.28 3.94 -0.43
C GLY A 38 -1.61 3.60 -1.89
N LYS A 39 -2.77 4.08 -2.36
CA LYS A 39 -3.30 3.67 -3.67
C LYS A 39 -2.39 4.09 -4.83
N GLY A 40 -1.83 5.31 -4.78
CA GLY A 40 -0.89 5.82 -5.79
C GLY A 40 0.37 4.94 -5.88
N PHE A 41 1.03 4.68 -4.76
CA PHE A 41 2.19 3.79 -4.71
C PHE A 41 1.85 2.38 -5.22
N ASN A 42 0.74 1.78 -4.76
CA ASN A 42 0.35 0.43 -5.17
C ASN A 42 0.08 0.35 -6.68
N GLN A 43 -0.53 1.38 -7.28
CA GLN A 43 -0.73 1.46 -8.74
C GLN A 43 0.58 1.64 -9.50
N ALA A 44 1.52 2.47 -9.00
CA ALA A 44 2.83 2.64 -9.62
C ALA A 44 3.65 1.33 -9.62
N VAL A 45 3.61 0.59 -8.50
CA VAL A 45 4.23 -0.74 -8.39
C VAL A 45 3.56 -1.74 -9.34
N ALA A 46 2.23 -1.70 -9.48
CA ALA A 46 1.52 -2.55 -10.43
C ALA A 46 1.92 -2.26 -11.88
N ALA A 47 2.05 -0.98 -12.26
CA ALA A 47 2.43 -0.56 -13.60
C ALA A 47 3.84 -1.04 -13.99
N VAL A 48 4.83 -0.90 -13.11
CA VAL A 48 6.19 -1.38 -13.38
C VAL A 48 6.25 -2.92 -13.44
N ARG A 49 5.48 -3.62 -12.58
CA ARG A 49 5.37 -5.10 -12.62
C ARG A 49 4.70 -5.61 -13.89
N ALA A 50 3.83 -4.80 -14.51
CA ALA A 50 3.22 -5.10 -15.80
C ALA A 50 4.13 -4.78 -17.00
N GLY A 51 5.36 -4.28 -16.78
CA GLY A 51 6.35 -4.00 -17.82
C GLY A 51 6.33 -2.57 -18.37
N ALA A 52 5.54 -1.67 -17.79
CA ALA A 52 5.52 -0.26 -18.22
C ALA A 52 6.64 0.54 -17.51
N PRO A 53 7.50 1.28 -18.25
CA PRO A 53 8.38 2.27 -17.65
C PRO A 53 7.56 3.28 -16.83
N THR A 54 7.77 3.33 -15.51
CA THR A 54 6.88 4.04 -14.58
C THR A 54 7.63 5.12 -13.79
N ARG A 55 7.07 6.33 -13.74
CA ARG A 55 7.46 7.41 -12.80
C ARG A 55 6.38 7.57 -11.75
N PHE A 56 6.75 7.66 -10.48
CA PHE A 56 5.83 7.95 -9.39
C PHE A 56 6.11 9.32 -8.79
N VAL A 57 5.06 10.12 -8.59
CA VAL A 57 5.10 11.44 -7.95
C VAL A 57 4.14 11.42 -6.76
N CYS A 58 4.65 11.76 -5.58
CA CYS A 58 3.88 11.84 -4.35
C CYS A 58 4.41 12.95 -3.44
N ALA A 59 3.64 13.28 -2.41
CA ALA A 59 4.09 14.03 -1.24
C ALA A 59 4.27 13.04 -0.08
N LEU A 60 5.34 13.22 0.70
CA LEU A 60 5.69 12.40 1.87
C LEU A 60 5.30 13.11 3.17
#